data_AF-A0A9E4VSA1-F1
#
_entry.id   AF-A0A9E4VSA1-F1
#
_cell.length_a   1.000
_cell.length_b   1.000
_cell.length_c   1.000
_cell.angle_alpha   90.00
_cell.angle_beta   90.00
_cell.angle_gamma   90.00
#
_symmetry.space_group_name_H-M   'P 1'
#
loop_
_entity.id
_entity.type
_entity.pdbx_description
1 polymer ?
#
loop_
_entity_poly.entity_id
_entity_poly.type
_entity_poly.pdbx_seq_one_letter_code
_entity_poly.pdbx_strand_id
1 'polypeptide(L)'
;MSSEFLSNEEIVQEAHRRLPQGPWDYLVGASESETTMRRNRLAFDRIAFRPRVMIDVSSVDTSTSFLGHDMRIPVMLAPVGSLQVFDPEGGAAVARAAEEFGTLHVVSSVTQPSLEEISAATDSAKIFQLYIHGDWEWTKEMLDRAKQAGYKGLCITADTATYSRRERPLLTRWTPVSRRNPRDPVWQASVTWESLDRIKEYA
;
A
#
# COMPACT_ATOMS: atom_id res chain seq x y z
N MET A 1 17.33 11.36 -15.55
CA MET A 1 16.13 12.06 -15.10
C MET A 1 16.53 13.03 -14.00
N SER A 2 16.43 14.34 -14.24
CA SER A 2 16.48 15.34 -13.17
C SER A 2 15.11 15.32 -12.51
N SER A 3 15.02 14.79 -11.29
CA SER A 3 13.79 14.91 -10.49
C SER A 3 13.64 16.38 -10.08
N GLU A 4 12.43 16.94 -10.19
CA GLU A 4 12.09 18.27 -9.65
C GLU A 4 12.37 18.33 -8.13
N PHE A 5 12.28 17.18 -7.46
CA PHE A 5 12.52 17.02 -6.03
C PHE A 5 13.82 16.26 -5.76
N LEU A 6 14.63 16.76 -4.82
CA LEU A 6 15.88 16.17 -4.38
C LEU A 6 15.72 15.22 -3.19
N SER A 7 14.60 15.31 -2.46
CA SER A 7 14.31 14.44 -1.32
C SER A 7 12.83 14.15 -1.17
N ASN A 8 12.51 13.06 -0.48
CA ASN A 8 11.12 12.72 -0.13
C ASN A 8 10.43 13.82 0.68
N GLU A 9 11.18 14.61 1.46
CA GLU A 9 10.62 15.69 2.25
C GLU A 9 10.09 16.83 1.36
N GLU A 10 10.76 17.13 0.24
CA GLU A 10 10.28 18.14 -0.71
C GLU A 10 8.96 17.70 -1.37
N ILE A 11 8.82 16.39 -1.67
CA ILE A 11 7.58 15.80 -2.16
C ILE A 11 6.45 15.97 -1.12
N VAL A 12 6.74 15.67 0.15
CA VAL A 12 5.77 15.80 1.26
C VAL A 12 5.34 17.24 1.44
N GLN A 13 6.27 18.20 1.38
CA GLN A 13 5.97 19.63 1.49
C GLN A 13 5.12 20.12 0.33
N GLU A 14 5.44 19.72 -0.90
CA GLU A 14 4.66 20.11 -2.06
C GLU A 14 3.26 19.49 -2.06
N ALA A 15 3.14 18.22 -1.63
CA ALA A 15 1.86 17.58 -1.41
C ALA A 15 1.02 18.34 -0.37
N HIS A 16 1.61 18.79 0.73
CA HIS A 16 0.91 19.61 1.74
C HIS A 16 0.40 20.94 1.18
N ARG A 17 1.18 21.58 0.30
CA ARG A 17 0.76 22.85 -0.34
C ARG A 17 -0.38 22.66 -1.34
N ARG A 18 -0.39 21.53 -2.06
CA ARG A 18 -1.35 21.29 -3.15
C ARG A 18 -2.63 20.60 -2.69
N LEU A 19 -2.56 19.74 -1.68
CA LEU A 19 -3.71 18.97 -1.24
C LEU A 19 -4.64 19.82 -0.38
N PRO A 20 -5.98 19.72 -0.57
CA PRO A 20 -6.92 20.24 0.40
C PRO A 20 -6.74 19.55 1.76
N GLN A 21 -7.16 20.23 2.83
CA GLN A 21 -6.96 19.76 4.21
C GLN A 21 -7.49 18.34 4.45
N GLY A 22 -8.67 17.99 3.93
CA GLY A 22 -9.28 16.66 4.09
C GLY A 22 -8.43 15.51 3.54
N PRO A 23 -8.10 15.52 2.22
CA PRO A 23 -7.14 14.59 1.62
C PRO A 23 -5.78 14.55 2.33
N TRP A 24 -5.25 15.70 2.72
CA TRP A 24 -3.98 15.76 3.47
C TRP A 24 -4.08 15.03 4.81
N ASP A 25 -5.10 15.35 5.62
CA ASP A 25 -5.33 14.71 6.91
C ASP A 25 -5.60 13.20 6.80
N TYR A 26 -6.20 12.76 5.68
CA TYR A 26 -6.34 11.35 5.37
C TYR A 26 -5.03 10.67 4.99
N LEU A 27 -4.12 11.37 4.32
CA LEU A 27 -2.82 10.84 3.95
C LEU A 27 -1.90 10.73 5.17
N VAL A 28 -1.77 11.81 5.94
CA VAL A 28 -0.76 11.91 7.01
C VAL A 28 -1.27 11.60 8.41
N GLY A 29 -2.60 11.53 8.62
CA GLY A 29 -3.16 11.27 9.94
C GLY A 29 -2.85 9.84 10.44
N ALA A 30 -2.90 9.60 11.74
CA ALA A 30 -2.82 8.23 12.27
C ALA A 30 -3.87 7.99 13.36
N SER A 31 -3.84 6.81 13.98
CA SER A 31 -4.76 6.43 15.04
C SER A 31 -4.57 7.31 16.28
N GLU A 32 -5.68 7.84 16.79
CA GLU A 32 -5.78 8.60 18.05
C GLU A 32 -4.70 9.69 18.16
N SER A 33 -3.87 9.63 19.21
CA SER A 33 -2.77 10.57 19.47
C SER A 33 -1.61 10.50 18.47
N GLU A 34 -1.64 9.59 17.50
CA GLU A 34 -0.60 9.34 16.49
C GLU A 34 0.74 8.89 17.08
N THR A 35 0.71 8.37 18.32
CA THR A 35 1.92 7.99 19.06
C THR A 35 2.75 6.95 18.31
N THR A 36 2.13 5.90 17.77
CA THR A 36 2.85 4.85 17.02
C THR A 36 3.46 5.39 15.72
N MET A 37 2.77 6.29 15.00
CA MET A 37 3.32 6.92 13.80
C MET A 37 4.62 7.69 14.11
N ARG A 38 4.63 8.49 15.18
CA ARG A 38 5.84 9.20 15.63
C ARG A 38 6.94 8.24 16.06
N ARG A 39 6.58 7.17 16.79
CA ARG A 39 7.53 6.14 17.23
C ARG A 39 8.15 5.38 16.05
N ASN A 40 7.41 5.10 14.99
CA ASN A 40 7.95 4.45 13.79
C ASN A 40 9.08 5.27 13.18
N ARG A 41 8.93 6.60 13.09
CA ARG A 41 9.99 7.47 12.60
C ARG A 41 11.17 7.54 13.56
N LEU A 42 10.91 7.81 14.84
CA LEU A 42 11.94 7.93 15.87
C LEU A 42 12.70 6.62 16.15
N ALA A 43 12.15 5.47 15.77
CA ALA A 43 12.82 4.19 15.94
C ALA A 43 14.07 4.08 15.07
N PHE A 44 14.08 4.70 13.87
CA PHE A 44 15.26 4.70 13.00
C PHE A 44 16.41 5.51 13.60
N ASP A 45 16.14 6.60 14.32
CA ASP A 45 17.16 7.43 14.96
C ASP A 45 17.94 6.69 16.07
N ARG A 46 17.39 5.56 16.54
CA ARG A 46 18.04 4.68 17.53
C ARG A 46 19.05 3.73 16.91
N ILE A 47 19.08 3.61 15.59
CA ILE A 47 19.96 2.70 14.86
C ILE A 47 21.18 3.48 14.36
N ALA A 48 22.36 3.15 14.87
CA ALA A 48 23.61 3.73 14.41
C ALA A 48 24.30 2.83 13.36
N PHE A 49 24.84 3.43 12.31
CA PHE A 49 25.70 2.72 11.37
C PHE A 49 27.10 2.53 11.94
N ARG A 50 27.69 1.36 11.67
CA ARG A 50 29.12 1.08 11.87
C ARG A 50 29.77 0.89 10.50
N PRO A 51 30.08 1.98 9.79
CA PRO A 51 30.59 1.88 8.42
C PRO A 51 31.90 1.11 8.39
N ARG A 52 32.03 0.20 7.42
CA ARG A 52 33.30 -0.46 7.12
C ARG A 52 34.03 0.42 6.10
N VAL A 53 35.24 0.85 6.47
CA VAL A 53 36.06 1.73 5.65
C VAL A 53 37.06 0.91 4.82
N MET A 54 37.62 1.54 3.77
CA MET A 54 38.57 0.90 2.84
C MET A 54 38.01 -0.35 2.15
N ILE A 55 36.73 -0.30 1.77
CA ILE A 55 36.08 -1.32 0.94
C ILE A 55 35.88 -0.71 -0.45
N ASP A 56 36.24 -1.46 -1.49
CA ASP A 56 35.95 -1.06 -2.86
C ASP A 56 34.44 -1.12 -3.11
N VAL A 57 33.85 0.06 -3.29
CA VAL A 57 32.43 0.27 -3.62
C VAL A 57 32.29 0.98 -4.96
N SER A 58 33.28 0.86 -5.85
CA SER A 58 33.23 1.41 -7.21
C SER A 58 32.09 0.82 -8.05
N SER A 59 31.60 -0.36 -7.68
CA SER A 59 30.36 -0.97 -8.18
C SER A 59 29.52 -1.45 -7.00
N VAL A 60 28.28 -0.97 -6.91
CA VAL A 60 27.30 -1.39 -5.89
C VAL A 60 26.08 -1.93 -6.61
N ASP A 61 25.78 -3.20 -6.39
CA ASP A 61 24.54 -3.82 -6.84
C ASP A 61 23.55 -3.87 -5.68
N THR A 62 22.44 -3.15 -5.83
CA THR A 62 21.34 -3.13 -4.86
C THR A 62 20.17 -4.00 -5.29
N SER A 63 20.27 -4.66 -6.44
CA SER A 63 19.20 -5.50 -6.96
C SER A 63 18.92 -6.67 -6.03
N THR A 64 17.67 -7.11 -6.05
CA THR A 64 17.20 -8.22 -5.23
C THR A 64 16.02 -8.90 -5.92
N SER A 65 15.48 -9.95 -5.32
CA SER A 65 14.21 -10.53 -5.75
C SER A 65 13.28 -10.75 -4.57
N PHE A 66 11.96 -10.63 -4.83
CA PHE A 66 10.92 -10.89 -3.86
C PHE A 66 9.85 -11.78 -4.49
N LEU A 67 9.56 -12.92 -3.85
CA LEU A 67 8.63 -13.94 -4.36
C LEU A 67 8.91 -14.36 -5.82
N GLY A 68 10.20 -14.40 -6.21
CA GLY A 68 10.61 -14.79 -7.57
C GLY A 68 10.57 -13.66 -8.60
N HIS A 69 10.35 -12.41 -8.18
CA HIS A 69 10.36 -11.24 -9.05
C HIS A 69 11.53 -10.32 -8.75
N ASP A 70 12.26 -9.94 -9.79
CA ASP A 70 13.41 -9.05 -9.68
C ASP A 70 12.98 -7.62 -9.34
N MET A 71 13.80 -6.96 -8.53
CA MET A 71 13.64 -5.59 -8.08
C MET A 71 14.98 -4.86 -8.13
N ARG A 72 14.97 -3.61 -8.56
CA ARG A 72 16.16 -2.74 -8.63
C ARG A 72 16.77 -2.45 -7.25
N ILE A 73 15.92 -2.37 -6.22
CA ILE A 73 16.27 -2.15 -4.82
C ILE A 73 15.29 -2.93 -3.92
N PRO A 74 15.63 -3.25 -2.66
CA PRO A 74 14.74 -3.92 -1.71
C PRO A 74 13.66 -2.96 -1.13
N VAL A 75 12.97 -2.21 -1.99
CA VAL A 75 11.93 -1.24 -1.61
C VAL A 75 10.76 -1.39 -2.57
N MET A 76 9.57 -1.65 -2.06
CA MET A 76 8.31 -1.79 -2.81
C MET A 76 7.30 -0.71 -2.41
N LEU A 77 6.32 -0.45 -3.29
CA LEU A 77 5.24 0.48 -3.01
C LEU A 77 4.14 -0.22 -2.19
N ALA A 78 3.95 0.25 -0.97
CA ALA A 78 2.98 -0.28 -0.02
C ALA A 78 1.52 -0.02 -0.47
N PRO A 79 0.55 -0.84 -0.03
CA PRO A 79 -0.85 -0.64 -0.41
C PRO A 79 -1.42 0.59 0.28
N VAL A 80 -1.75 1.59 -0.54
CA VAL A 80 -2.47 2.80 -0.12
C VAL A 80 -3.87 2.75 -0.71
N GLY A 81 -4.88 2.86 0.15
CA GLY A 81 -6.26 2.99 -0.28
C GLY A 81 -6.54 4.38 -0.84
N SER A 82 -7.54 4.49 -1.70
CA SER A 82 -8.06 5.76 -2.21
C SER A 82 -7.04 6.60 -2.98
N LEU A 83 -6.11 5.99 -3.72
CA LEU A 83 -5.07 6.72 -4.45
C LEU A 83 -5.65 7.74 -5.44
N GLN A 84 -6.85 7.49 -5.95
CA GLN A 84 -7.56 8.41 -6.84
C GLN A 84 -7.90 9.78 -6.21
N VAL A 85 -7.76 9.90 -4.89
CA VAL A 85 -7.88 11.18 -4.17
C VAL A 85 -6.67 12.09 -4.43
N PHE A 86 -5.50 11.51 -4.73
CA PHE A 86 -4.24 12.23 -4.91
C PHE A 86 -3.85 12.38 -6.38
N ASP A 87 -4.21 11.40 -7.21
CA ASP A 87 -3.96 11.38 -8.64
C ASP A 87 -5.17 10.77 -9.36
N PRO A 88 -5.75 11.37 -10.41
CA PRO A 88 -6.94 10.84 -11.08
C PRO A 88 -6.82 9.39 -11.59
N GLU A 89 -5.61 8.95 -11.93
CA GLU A 89 -5.34 7.58 -12.42
C GLU A 89 -5.13 6.57 -11.27
N GLY A 90 -5.00 7.05 -10.04
CA GLY A 90 -4.97 6.26 -8.82
C GLY A 90 -3.93 5.14 -8.84
N GLY A 91 -4.38 3.90 -8.61
CA GLY A 91 -3.51 2.73 -8.57
C GLY A 91 -2.81 2.42 -9.89
N ALA A 92 -3.37 2.84 -11.03
CA ALA A 92 -2.77 2.59 -12.34
C ALA A 92 -1.51 3.45 -12.57
N ALA A 93 -1.54 4.72 -12.14
CA ALA A 93 -0.34 5.57 -12.15
C ALA A 93 0.79 4.98 -11.30
N VAL A 94 0.47 4.51 -10.09
CA VAL A 94 1.45 3.89 -9.19
C VAL A 94 2.01 2.60 -9.78
N ALA A 95 1.19 1.77 -10.45
CA ALA A 95 1.65 0.56 -11.12
C ALA A 95 2.67 0.88 -12.24
N ARG A 96 2.39 1.89 -13.08
CA ARG A 96 3.32 2.35 -14.14
C ARG A 96 4.62 2.89 -13.56
N ALA A 97 4.54 3.69 -12.51
CA ALA A 97 5.74 4.20 -11.84
C ALA A 97 6.60 3.06 -11.24
N ALA A 98 5.97 2.02 -10.69
CA ALA A 98 6.67 0.85 -10.18
C ALA A 98 7.39 0.08 -11.31
N GLU A 99 6.72 -0.14 -12.44
CA GLU A 99 7.32 -0.78 -13.62
C GLU A 99 8.49 0.02 -14.18
N GLU A 100 8.31 1.33 -14.39
CA GLU A 100 9.34 2.22 -14.92
C GLU A 100 10.60 2.22 -14.03
N PHE A 101 10.42 2.23 -12.71
CA PHE A 101 11.53 2.22 -11.77
C PHE A 101 12.18 0.83 -11.62
N GLY A 102 11.44 -0.24 -11.88
CA GLY A 102 11.86 -1.63 -11.64
C GLY A 102 11.62 -2.08 -10.21
N THR A 103 10.44 -1.81 -9.65
CA THR A 103 10.00 -2.31 -8.34
C THR A 103 8.57 -2.85 -8.38
N LEU A 104 8.10 -3.43 -7.26
CA LEU A 104 6.78 -4.00 -7.10
C LEU A 104 5.79 -3.00 -6.49
N HIS A 105 4.55 -3.09 -6.95
CA HIS A 105 3.40 -2.41 -6.35
C HIS A 105 2.53 -3.44 -5.63
N VAL A 106 2.30 -3.21 -4.33
CA VAL A 106 1.26 -3.90 -3.56
C VAL A 106 -0.02 -3.07 -3.67
N VAL A 107 -0.97 -3.54 -4.47
CA VAL A 107 -2.20 -2.81 -4.82
C VAL A 107 -3.26 -3.01 -3.73
N SER A 108 -3.83 -1.93 -3.19
CA SER A 108 -4.91 -2.04 -2.20
C SER A 108 -6.24 -2.49 -2.82
N SER A 109 -7.01 -3.35 -2.13
CA SER A 109 -8.40 -3.67 -2.51
C SER A 109 -9.37 -2.48 -2.33
N VAL A 110 -8.91 -1.37 -1.77
CA VAL A 110 -9.70 -0.17 -1.47
C VAL A 110 -9.14 1.03 -2.24
N THR A 111 -8.83 0.85 -3.52
CA THR A 111 -8.39 1.91 -4.42
C THR A 111 -9.15 1.87 -5.75
N GLN A 112 -8.95 2.88 -6.59
CA GLN A 112 -9.44 2.94 -7.96
C GLN A 112 -8.24 3.04 -8.94
N PRO A 113 -8.39 2.63 -10.21
CA PRO A 113 -9.53 1.95 -10.80
C PRO A 113 -9.66 0.49 -10.30
N SER A 114 -10.43 -0.37 -10.98
CA SER A 114 -10.58 -1.78 -10.56
C SER A 114 -9.23 -2.52 -10.54
N LEU A 115 -9.17 -3.65 -9.83
CA LEU A 115 -7.93 -4.44 -9.77
C LEU A 115 -7.52 -4.95 -11.16
N GLU A 116 -8.48 -5.21 -12.05
CA GLU A 116 -8.26 -5.60 -13.44
C GLU A 116 -7.65 -4.45 -14.26
N GLU A 117 -8.22 -3.24 -14.14
CA GLU A 117 -7.73 -2.05 -14.84
C GLU A 117 -6.34 -1.63 -14.36
N ILE A 118 -6.08 -1.71 -13.05
CA ILE A 118 -4.74 -1.49 -12.50
C ILE A 118 -3.77 -2.56 -13.02
N SER A 119 -4.23 -3.82 -13.13
CA SER A 119 -3.39 -4.89 -13.63
C SER A 119 -2.99 -4.65 -15.08
N ALA A 120 -3.98 -4.32 -15.92
CA ALA A 120 -3.81 -4.06 -17.35
C ALA A 120 -2.99 -2.80 -17.67
N ALA A 121 -2.71 -1.94 -16.69
CA ALA A 121 -1.90 -0.74 -16.90
C ALA A 121 -0.40 -1.02 -17.09
N THR A 122 0.09 -2.22 -16.70
CA THR A 122 1.52 -2.61 -16.76
C THR A 122 1.68 -4.13 -16.81
N ASP A 123 2.77 -4.62 -17.40
CA ASP A 123 3.11 -6.06 -17.42
C ASP A 123 3.89 -6.51 -16.17
N SER A 124 4.40 -5.55 -15.38
CA SER A 124 5.15 -5.80 -14.16
C SER A 124 4.42 -6.69 -13.14
N ALA A 125 5.18 -7.40 -12.30
CA ALA A 125 4.60 -8.19 -11.22
C ALA A 125 3.96 -7.28 -10.15
N LYS A 126 2.75 -7.65 -9.71
CA LYS A 126 1.97 -6.91 -8.71
C LYS A 126 1.45 -7.86 -7.64
N ILE A 127 1.33 -7.36 -6.42
CA ILE A 127 0.76 -8.09 -5.29
C ILE A 127 -0.59 -7.45 -4.95
N PHE A 128 -1.63 -8.25 -4.75
CA PHE A 128 -2.93 -7.72 -4.37
C PHE A 128 -3.10 -7.77 -2.86
N GLN A 129 -3.32 -6.61 -2.23
CA GLN A 129 -3.70 -6.52 -0.82
C GLN A 129 -5.22 -6.66 -0.69
N LEU A 130 -5.68 -7.50 0.24
CA LEU A 130 -7.10 -7.78 0.45
C LEU A 130 -7.51 -7.58 1.91
N TYR A 131 -8.56 -6.78 2.11
CA TYR A 131 -9.41 -6.81 3.30
C TYR A 131 -10.59 -7.75 3.08
N ILE A 132 -10.91 -8.61 4.05
CA ILE A 132 -12.05 -9.53 3.96
C ILE A 132 -13.31 -8.78 4.42
N HIS A 133 -14.10 -8.29 3.47
CA HIS A 133 -15.31 -7.47 3.71
C HIS A 133 -16.62 -8.18 3.39
N GLY A 134 -16.56 -9.47 3.06
CA GLY A 134 -17.70 -10.29 2.68
C GLY A 134 -17.56 -11.70 3.20
N ASP A 135 -18.57 -12.51 2.89
CA ASP A 135 -18.56 -13.93 3.19
C ASP A 135 -17.52 -14.68 2.34
N TRP A 136 -17.56 -16.01 2.43
CA TRP A 136 -16.63 -16.85 1.70
C TRP A 136 -16.79 -16.76 0.17
N GLU A 137 -18.02 -16.65 -0.34
CA GLU A 137 -18.26 -16.57 -1.78
C GLU A 137 -17.68 -15.26 -2.34
N TRP A 138 -17.89 -14.15 -1.64
CA TRP A 138 -17.26 -12.88 -1.98
C TRP A 138 -15.73 -12.97 -1.93
N THR A 139 -15.18 -13.65 -0.93
CA THR A 139 -13.73 -13.83 -0.79
C THR A 139 -13.17 -14.61 -1.98
N LYS A 140 -13.79 -15.73 -2.37
CA LYS A 140 -13.40 -16.50 -3.56
C LYS A 140 -13.46 -15.66 -4.83
N GLU A 141 -14.53 -14.89 -5.02
CA GLU A 141 -14.65 -14.00 -6.18
C GLU A 141 -13.46 -13.03 -6.26
N MET A 142 -13.08 -12.42 -5.14
CA MET A 142 -11.91 -11.53 -5.10
C MET A 142 -10.59 -12.25 -5.40
N LEU A 143 -10.41 -13.48 -4.90
CA LEU A 143 -9.22 -14.30 -5.17
C LEU A 143 -9.15 -14.68 -6.65
N ASP A 144 -10.26 -15.14 -7.24
CA ASP A 144 -10.36 -15.52 -8.64
C ASP A 144 -10.07 -14.32 -9.54
N ARG A 145 -10.65 -13.16 -9.22
CA ARG A 145 -10.38 -11.91 -9.95
C ARG A 145 -8.91 -11.52 -9.91
N ALA A 146 -8.28 -11.55 -8.73
CA ALA A 146 -6.86 -11.25 -8.60
C ALA A 146 -5.99 -12.23 -9.41
N LYS A 147 -6.32 -13.52 -9.37
CA LYS A 147 -5.60 -14.56 -10.13
C LYS A 147 -5.78 -14.39 -11.64
N GLN A 148 -7.00 -14.17 -12.10
CA GLN A 148 -7.33 -13.94 -13.52
C GLN A 148 -6.69 -12.66 -14.06
N ALA A 149 -6.65 -11.60 -13.25
CA ALA A 149 -5.97 -10.35 -13.59
C ALA A 149 -4.44 -10.48 -13.59
N GLY A 150 -3.88 -11.61 -13.14
CA GLY A 150 -2.44 -11.91 -13.23
C GLY A 150 -1.60 -11.43 -12.05
N TYR A 151 -2.20 -11.06 -10.92
CA TYR A 151 -1.47 -10.74 -9.70
C TYR A 151 -0.63 -11.93 -9.23
N LYS A 152 0.58 -11.65 -8.76
CA LYS A 152 1.60 -12.66 -8.45
C LYS A 152 1.67 -13.05 -6.98
N GLY A 153 0.99 -12.30 -6.13
CA GLY A 153 0.91 -12.59 -4.71
C GLY A 153 -0.31 -11.95 -4.08
N LEU A 154 -0.63 -12.43 -2.88
CA LEU A 154 -1.73 -11.94 -2.06
C LEU A 154 -1.17 -11.44 -0.72
N CYS A 155 -1.59 -10.24 -0.32
CA CYS A 155 -1.26 -9.62 0.96
C CYS A 155 -2.54 -9.47 1.78
N ILE A 156 -2.82 -10.41 2.68
CA ILE A 156 -4.00 -10.31 3.55
C ILE A 156 -3.73 -9.34 4.70
N THR A 157 -4.60 -8.35 4.85
CA THR A 157 -4.53 -7.44 6.01
C THR A 157 -5.30 -8.02 7.19
N ALA A 158 -4.58 -8.44 8.22
CA ALA A 158 -5.13 -9.11 9.40
C ALA A 158 -5.24 -8.20 10.66
N ASP A 159 -4.69 -6.99 10.61
CA ASP A 159 -4.62 -6.07 11.76
C ASP A 159 -5.78 -5.08 11.85
N THR A 160 -6.72 -5.14 10.90
CA THR A 160 -7.84 -4.22 10.79
C THR A 160 -9.14 -4.99 10.99
N ALA A 161 -9.37 -5.55 12.18
CA ALA A 161 -10.66 -6.17 12.53
C ALA A 161 -11.80 -5.13 12.66
N THR A 162 -11.43 -3.91 13.03
CA THR A 162 -12.30 -2.73 13.03
C THR A 162 -11.53 -1.54 12.49
N TYR A 163 -12.25 -0.55 11.95
CA TYR A 163 -11.61 0.66 11.43
C TYR A 163 -11.00 1.48 12.57
N SER A 164 -9.75 1.92 12.39
CA SER A 164 -9.06 2.72 13.41
C SER A 164 -9.69 4.11 13.58
N ARG A 165 -9.65 4.63 14.82
CA ARG A 165 -10.11 5.99 15.12
C ARG A 165 -9.01 7.00 14.75
N ARG A 166 -9.06 7.55 13.53
CA ARG A 166 -8.14 8.60 13.07
C ARG A 166 -8.77 9.98 13.31
N GLU A 167 -8.19 10.77 14.19
CA GLU A 167 -8.83 12.04 14.64
C GLU A 167 -8.86 13.12 13.55
N ARG A 168 -7.80 13.29 12.75
CA ARG A 168 -7.76 14.38 11.77
C ARG A 168 -8.90 14.31 10.73
N PRO A 169 -9.17 13.16 10.09
CA PRO A 169 -10.34 13.05 9.21
C PRO A 169 -11.67 13.22 9.95
N LEU A 170 -11.77 12.83 11.23
CA LEU A 170 -12.98 13.01 12.03
C LEU A 170 -13.26 14.49 12.33
N LEU A 171 -12.22 15.27 12.63
CA LEU A 171 -12.35 16.72 12.91
C LEU A 171 -12.82 17.49 11.69
N THR A 172 -12.33 17.12 10.50
CA THR A 172 -12.71 17.74 9.22
C THR A 172 -13.98 17.11 8.61
N ARG A 173 -14.55 16.08 9.27
CA ARG A 173 -15.68 15.26 8.78
C ARG A 173 -15.46 14.73 7.36
N TRP A 174 -14.20 14.49 7.01
CA TRP A 174 -13.82 14.08 5.68
C TRP A 174 -13.76 12.55 5.59
N THR A 175 -14.29 12.01 4.50
CA THR A 175 -14.23 10.57 4.19
C THR A 175 -13.85 10.37 2.73
N PRO A 176 -12.90 9.48 2.42
CA PRO A 176 -12.53 9.21 1.04
C PRO A 176 -13.71 8.53 0.32
N VAL A 177 -13.86 8.82 -0.97
CA VAL A 177 -14.93 8.25 -1.81
C VAL A 177 -14.89 6.72 -1.83
N SER A 178 -13.69 6.14 -1.82
CA SER A 178 -13.48 4.69 -1.76
C SER A 178 -13.58 4.10 -0.35
N ARG A 179 -14.01 4.86 0.67
CA ARG A 179 -14.37 4.28 1.97
C ARG A 179 -15.59 3.38 1.78
N ARG A 180 -15.33 2.13 1.39
CA ARG A 180 -16.33 1.07 1.39
C ARG A 180 -16.53 0.71 2.85
N ASN A 181 -17.62 1.19 3.46
CA ASN A 181 -18.09 0.49 4.65
C ASN A 181 -18.39 -0.95 4.20
N PRO A 182 -17.84 -1.97 4.89
CA PRO A 182 -18.23 -3.33 4.60
C PRO A 182 -19.75 -3.43 4.72
N ARG A 183 -20.38 -4.22 3.84
CA ARG A 183 -21.85 -4.41 3.88
C ARG A 183 -22.28 -4.90 5.26
N ASP A 184 -21.44 -5.74 5.86
CA ASP A 184 -21.53 -6.13 7.26
C ASP A 184 -20.14 -6.06 7.89
N PRO A 185 -19.91 -5.20 8.91
CA PRO A 185 -18.61 -5.11 9.59
C PRO A 185 -18.22 -6.41 10.30
N VAL A 186 -19.15 -7.35 10.51
CA VAL A 186 -18.85 -8.64 11.12
C VAL A 186 -17.82 -9.43 10.32
N TRP A 187 -17.84 -9.35 8.99
CA TRP A 187 -16.95 -10.16 8.13
C TRP A 187 -15.48 -9.86 8.37
N GLN A 188 -15.17 -8.57 8.52
CA GLN A 188 -13.82 -8.12 8.81
C GLN A 188 -13.42 -8.44 10.26
N ALA A 189 -14.37 -8.32 11.19
CA ALA A 189 -14.14 -8.61 12.61
C ALA A 189 -14.04 -10.12 12.91
N SER A 190 -14.59 -10.98 12.04
CA SER A 190 -14.64 -12.43 12.21
C SER A 190 -13.50 -13.18 11.53
N VAL A 191 -12.52 -12.49 10.95
CA VAL A 191 -11.37 -13.13 10.31
C VAL A 191 -10.52 -13.85 11.36
N THR A 192 -10.27 -15.13 11.13
CA THR A 192 -9.44 -15.99 11.99
C THR A 192 -8.35 -16.70 11.19
N TRP A 193 -7.50 -17.47 11.87
CA TRP A 193 -6.53 -18.35 11.21
C TRP A 193 -7.19 -19.39 10.29
N GLU A 194 -8.36 -19.93 10.67
CA GLU A 194 -9.14 -20.84 9.82
C GLU A 194 -9.56 -20.17 8.51
N SER A 195 -9.82 -18.85 8.54
CA SER A 195 -10.11 -18.09 7.32
C SER A 195 -8.89 -18.06 6.39
N LEU A 196 -7.68 -17.90 6.93
CA LEU A 196 -6.45 -17.94 6.15
C LEU A 196 -6.13 -19.33 5.61
N ASP A 197 -6.36 -20.38 6.41
CA ASP A 197 -6.17 -21.76 5.96
C ASP A 197 -7.09 -22.08 4.79
N ARG A 198 -8.37 -21.67 4.87
CA ARG A 198 -9.33 -21.80 3.77
C ARG A 198 -8.90 -21.05 2.51
N ILE A 199 -8.32 -19.84 2.64
CA ILE A 199 -7.77 -19.08 1.51
C ILE A 199 -6.59 -19.83 0.87
N LYS A 200 -5.67 -20.36 1.69
CA LYS A 200 -4.50 -21.11 1.21
C LYS A 200 -4.87 -22.42 0.52
N GLU A 201 -5.92 -23.10 0.98
CA GLU A 201 -6.43 -24.31 0.34
C GLU A 201 -7.06 -24.02 -1.02
N TYR A 202 -7.63 -22.83 -1.20
CA TYR A 202 -8.32 -22.43 -2.42
C TYR A 202 -7.42 -21.83 -3.50
N ALA A 203 -6.51 -20.93 -3.14
CA ALA A 203 -5.77 -20.05 -4.06
C ALA A 203 -4.50 -20.70 -4.65
#